data_AF-A0A2U9IDY6-F1
#
_entry.id   AF-A0A2U9IDY6-F1
#
_cell.length_a   1.000
_cell.length_b   1.000
_cell.length_c   1.000
_cell.angle_alpha   90.00
_cell.angle_beta   90.00
_cell.angle_gamma   90.00
#
_symmetry.space_group_name_H-M   'P 1'
#
loop_
_entity.id
_entity.type
_entity.pdbx_description
1 polymer ?
#
loop_
_entity_poly.entity_id
_entity_poly.type
_entity_poly.pdbx_seq_one_letter_code
_entity_poly.pdbx_strand_id
1 'polypeptide(L)'
;MELILKDLEVNYSLIRKMLIVTPFIGDKIVIWKKGSANDLMLRAILKLLNKNSQIIYTEDPMQVFAIYKKGDADSALVTNSIDEKGIPLDELFEKFNIYIPGICGAHISRGEEDFISIYQEGIDLFIENPEETAEYVSDNLPIFRGSIFIQKLMERSILKIEKAKDYSKFKEIIMNIYHQSL
;
A
#
# COMPACT_ATOMS: atom_id res chain seq x y z
N MET A 1 4.93 -6.30 2.73
CA MET A 1 5.79 -6.22 3.94
C MET A 1 5.86 -7.53 4.68
N GLU A 2 4.72 -8.13 5.04
CA GLU A 2 4.69 -9.38 5.81
C GLU A 2 5.52 -10.53 5.20
N LEU A 3 5.43 -10.73 3.88
CA LEU A 3 6.26 -11.72 3.18
C LEU A 3 7.75 -11.50 3.41
N ILE A 4 8.23 -10.26 3.28
CA ILE A 4 9.63 -9.90 3.50
C ILE A 4 10.06 -10.18 4.94
N LEU A 5 9.23 -9.81 5.92
CA LEU A 5 9.53 -10.01 7.35
C LEU A 5 9.56 -11.50 7.74
N LYS A 6 8.84 -12.35 7.01
CA LYS A 6 8.84 -13.81 7.17
C LYS A 6 9.89 -14.52 6.31
N ASP A 7 10.75 -13.77 5.62
CA ASP A 7 11.73 -14.28 4.67
C ASP A 7 11.13 -15.13 3.53
N LEU A 8 9.91 -14.79 3.12
CA LEU A 8 9.25 -15.40 1.97
C LEU A 8 9.53 -14.59 0.70
N GLU A 9 9.77 -15.32 -0.40
CA GLU A 9 9.95 -14.72 -1.72
C GLU A 9 8.63 -14.12 -2.22
N VAL A 10 8.66 -12.89 -2.70
CA VAL A 10 7.53 -12.28 -3.40
C VAL A 10 7.66 -12.68 -4.85
N ASN A 11 6.82 -13.61 -5.31
CA ASN A 11 6.86 -14.09 -6.69
C ASN A 11 6.10 -13.14 -7.64
N TYR A 12 5.02 -12.51 -7.14
CA TYR A 12 4.16 -11.63 -7.93
C TYR A 12 3.81 -10.34 -7.20
N SER A 13 3.84 -9.23 -7.94
CA SER A 13 3.19 -7.97 -7.59
C SER A 13 1.74 -8.03 -8.06
N LEU A 14 0.79 -7.60 -7.23
CA LEU A 14 -0.64 -7.70 -7.51
C LEU A 14 -1.34 -6.33 -7.62
N ILE A 15 -0.97 -5.39 -6.73
CA ILE A 15 -1.58 -4.05 -6.66
C ILE A 15 -0.50 -3.01 -6.48
N ARG A 16 -0.51 -1.98 -7.35
CA ARG A 16 0.37 -0.81 -7.26
C ARG A 16 -0.44 0.48 -7.13
N LYS A 17 0.22 1.55 -6.67
CA LYS A 17 -0.34 2.90 -6.47
C LYS A 17 -1.52 2.97 -5.48
N MET A 18 -1.65 1.98 -4.60
CA MET A 18 -2.75 1.90 -3.63
C MET A 18 -2.55 2.86 -2.44
N LEU A 19 -1.33 3.00 -1.93
CA LEU A 19 -1.01 3.92 -0.83
C LEU A 19 -0.36 5.19 -1.37
N ILE A 20 -0.79 6.31 -0.82
CA ILE A 20 -0.32 7.64 -1.19
C ILE A 20 0.03 8.45 0.05
N VAL A 21 1.01 9.35 -0.08
CA VAL A 21 1.19 10.45 0.87
C VAL A 21 0.51 11.69 0.29
N THR A 22 -0.49 12.23 1.00
CA THR A 22 -1.23 13.42 0.58
C THR A 22 -0.89 14.64 1.43
N PRO A 23 -0.75 15.85 0.85
CA PRO A 23 -0.62 16.10 -0.60
C PRO A 23 0.81 15.80 -1.09
N PHE A 24 1.79 15.80 -0.18
CA PHE A 24 3.20 15.50 -0.42
C PHE A 24 3.85 15.05 0.91
N ILE A 25 5.15 14.78 0.90
CA ILE A 25 5.89 14.44 2.13
C ILE A 25 6.25 15.72 2.89
N GLY A 26 5.43 16.12 3.84
CA GLY A 26 5.65 17.27 4.70
C GLY A 26 6.41 16.96 5.98
N ASP A 27 6.39 17.89 6.93
CA ASP A 27 7.18 17.85 8.16
C ASP A 27 6.44 17.14 9.29
N LYS A 28 5.11 17.11 9.27
CA LYS A 28 4.28 16.44 10.27
C LYS A 28 3.26 15.54 9.59
N ILE A 29 3.52 14.23 9.61
CA ILE A 29 2.79 13.23 8.83
C ILE A 29 1.97 12.34 9.76
N VAL A 30 0.67 12.24 9.54
CA VAL A 30 -0.19 11.29 10.26
C VAL A 30 -0.31 9.98 9.51
N ILE A 31 -0.14 8.86 10.23
CA ILE A 31 -0.27 7.52 9.68
C ILE A 31 -1.00 6.57 10.63
N TRP A 32 -1.51 5.47 10.07
CA TRP A 32 -2.09 4.39 10.87
C TRP A 32 -0.99 3.51 11.49
N LYS A 33 -1.05 3.38 12.81
CA LYS A 33 -0.35 2.41 13.68
C LYS A 33 1.16 2.27 13.49
N LYS A 34 1.91 2.45 14.57
CA LYS A 34 3.35 2.20 14.59
C LYS A 34 3.67 0.73 14.31
N GLY A 35 4.71 0.47 13.51
CA GLY A 35 5.12 -0.88 13.11
C GLY A 35 4.23 -1.52 12.03
N SER A 36 3.21 -0.82 11.53
CA SER A 36 2.44 -1.28 10.38
C SER A 36 3.29 -1.25 9.11
N ALA A 37 2.80 -1.90 8.05
CA ALA A 37 3.42 -1.79 6.72
C ALA A 37 3.55 -0.32 6.28
N ASN A 38 2.54 0.50 6.58
CA ASN A 38 2.50 1.93 6.25
C ASN A 38 3.64 2.69 6.95
N ASP A 39 3.88 2.41 8.24
CA ASP A 39 4.97 3.02 9.02
C ASP A 39 6.35 2.66 8.46
N LEU A 40 6.61 1.36 8.24
CA LEU A 40 7.89 0.89 7.73
C LEU A 40 8.21 1.50 6.35
N MET A 41 7.20 1.56 5.47
CA MET A 41 7.33 2.15 4.14
C MET A 41 7.59 3.66 4.19
N LEU A 42 6.85 4.40 5.02
CA LEU A 42 7.04 5.84 5.16
C LEU A 42 8.44 6.14 5.70
N ARG A 43 8.87 5.46 6.76
CA ARG A 43 10.20 5.67 7.35
C ARG A 43 11.33 5.31 6.40
N ALA A 44 11.17 4.27 5.58
CA ALA A 44 12.11 3.96 4.52
C ALA A 44 12.22 5.13 3.51
N ILE A 45 11.10 5.69 3.07
CA ILE A 45 11.09 6.87 2.19
C ILE A 45 11.72 8.10 2.86
N LEU A 46 11.38 8.39 4.11
CA LEU A 46 11.97 9.52 4.86
C LEU A 46 13.48 9.39 5.00
N LYS A 47 13.98 8.17 5.25
CA LYS A 47 15.41 7.86 5.29
C LYS A 47 16.08 8.11 3.94
N LEU A 48 15.46 7.67 2.84
CA LEU A 48 15.97 7.90 1.47
C LEU A 48 16.02 9.40 1.12
N LEU A 49 15.05 10.17 1.60
CA LEU A 49 14.98 11.63 1.41
C LEU A 49 15.89 12.42 2.37
N ASN A 50 16.54 11.75 3.33
CA ASN A 50 17.24 12.39 4.44
C ASN A 50 16.36 13.44 5.16
N LYS A 51 15.08 13.12 5.36
CA LYS A 51 14.07 14.03 5.92
C LYS A 51 13.64 13.55 7.31
N ASN A 52 13.73 14.46 8.29
CA ASN A 52 13.32 14.22 9.67
C ASN A 52 11.90 14.74 9.93
N SER A 53 10.89 14.06 9.38
CA SER A 53 9.48 14.39 9.65
C SER A 53 9.02 13.83 11.00
N GLN A 54 8.18 14.58 11.71
CA GLN A 54 7.42 14.08 12.86
C GLN A 54 6.31 13.16 12.37
N ILE A 55 6.25 11.95 12.91
CA ILE A 55 5.18 10.98 12.62
C ILE A 55 4.15 10.99 13.76
N ILE A 56 2.89 11.26 13.43
CA ILE A 56 1.75 11.10 14.33
C ILE A 56 1.10 9.75 14.05
N TYR A 57 1.02 8.90 15.07
CA TYR A 57 0.35 7.61 14.95
C TYR A 57 -1.09 7.70 15.46
N THR A 58 -1.99 6.98 14.81
CA THR A 58 -3.35 6.70 15.30
C THR A 58 -3.65 5.20 15.21
N GLU A 59 -4.50 4.72 16.12
CA GLU A 59 -4.94 3.31 16.13
C GLU A 59 -6.07 3.04 15.13
N ASP A 60 -6.79 4.09 14.69
CA ASP A 60 -7.90 3.98 13.75
C ASP A 60 -7.51 4.54 12.37
N PRO A 61 -7.50 3.71 11.31
CA PRO A 61 -7.24 4.16 9.95
C PRO A 61 -8.14 5.32 9.49
N MET A 62 -9.38 5.39 9.96
CA MET A 62 -10.33 6.44 9.56
C MET A 62 -9.95 7.81 10.13
N GLN A 63 -9.25 7.83 11.28
CA GLN A 63 -8.83 9.09 11.90
C GLN A 63 -7.63 9.73 11.20
N VAL A 64 -6.84 8.97 10.45
CA VAL A 64 -5.66 9.47 9.74
C VAL A 64 -6.02 10.69 8.89
N PHE A 65 -7.01 10.55 8.01
CA PHE A 65 -7.41 11.65 7.13
C PHE A 65 -8.14 12.77 7.88
N ALA A 66 -8.89 12.45 8.92
CA ALA A 66 -9.57 13.45 9.74
C ALA A 66 -8.59 14.37 10.49
N ILE A 67 -7.50 13.81 11.05
CA ILE A 67 -6.43 14.57 11.72
C ILE A 67 -5.74 15.51 10.72
N TYR A 68 -5.42 15.01 9.54
CA TYR A 68 -4.86 15.83 8.46
C TYR A 68 -5.81 16.96 8.05
N LYS A 69 -7.10 16.68 7.84
CA LYS A 69 -8.09 17.70 7.44
C LYS A 69 -8.33 18.76 8.51
N LYS A 70 -8.10 18.45 9.79
CA LYS A 70 -8.15 19.43 10.88
C LYS A 70 -6.94 20.36 10.93
N GLY A 71 -5.86 20.06 10.22
CA GLY A 71 -4.61 20.83 10.22
C GLY A 71 -3.63 20.44 11.33
N ASP A 72 -3.92 19.36 12.07
CA ASP A 72 -3.01 18.84 13.11
C ASP A 72 -1.75 18.19 12.53
N ALA A 73 -1.78 17.84 11.25
CA ALA A 73 -0.70 17.32 10.44
C ALA A 73 -0.73 18.00 9.06
N ASP A 74 0.43 18.24 8.45
CA ASP A 74 0.51 18.83 7.11
C ASP A 74 0.39 17.77 6.00
N SER A 75 0.53 16.49 6.36
CA SER A 75 0.48 15.36 5.43
C SER A 75 -0.15 14.13 6.07
N ALA A 76 -0.65 13.21 5.24
CA ALA A 76 -1.17 11.92 5.69
C ALA A 76 -0.77 10.78 4.75
N LEU A 77 -0.56 9.59 5.31
CA LEU A 77 -0.44 8.36 4.53
C LEU A 77 -1.77 7.58 4.54
N VAL A 78 -2.44 7.55 3.39
CA VAL A 78 -3.77 6.96 3.21
C VAL A 78 -3.81 6.12 1.94
N THR A 79 -4.93 5.44 1.71
CA THR A 79 -5.22 4.81 0.42
C THR A 79 -5.68 5.86 -0.60
N ASN A 80 -5.43 5.61 -1.89
CA ASN A 80 -5.90 6.44 -3.02
C ASN A 80 -7.44 6.55 -3.13
N SER A 81 -8.19 5.70 -2.43
CA SER A 81 -9.65 5.81 -2.31
C SER A 81 -10.10 6.98 -1.42
N ILE A 82 -9.24 7.44 -0.51
CA ILE A 82 -9.53 8.53 0.43
C ILE A 82 -9.21 9.90 -0.18
N ASP A 83 -8.12 9.99 -0.94
CA ASP A 83 -7.69 11.22 -1.61
C ASP A 83 -7.03 10.87 -2.95
N GLU A 84 -7.17 11.76 -3.94
CA GLU A 84 -6.61 11.59 -5.29
C GLU A 84 -5.39 12.47 -5.54
N LYS A 85 -5.09 13.41 -4.62
CA LYS A 85 -4.04 14.42 -4.81
C LYS A 85 -2.67 14.00 -4.28
N GLY A 86 -2.55 12.83 -3.67
CA GLY A 86 -1.31 12.38 -3.06
C GLY A 86 -0.36 11.69 -4.04
N ILE A 87 0.87 11.52 -3.59
CA ILE A 87 1.94 10.86 -4.36
C ILE A 87 1.96 9.38 -3.99
N PRO A 88 1.84 8.45 -4.95
CA PRO A 88 1.98 7.02 -4.69
C PRO A 88 3.33 6.65 -4.07
N LEU A 89 3.31 5.77 -3.06
CA LEU A 89 4.54 5.28 -2.43
C LEU A 89 5.45 4.57 -3.43
N ASP A 90 4.88 3.79 -4.36
CA ASP A 90 5.64 3.10 -5.41
C ASP A 90 6.50 4.10 -6.22
N GLU A 91 5.91 5.23 -6.62
CA GLU A 91 6.59 6.27 -7.40
C GLU A 91 7.68 6.97 -6.58
N LEU A 92 7.50 7.09 -5.26
CA LEU A 92 8.51 7.65 -4.37
C LEU A 92 9.75 6.75 -4.28
N PHE A 93 9.60 5.42 -4.26
CA PHE A 93 10.74 4.50 -4.32
C PHE A 93 11.40 4.49 -5.70
N GLU A 94 10.62 4.58 -6.78
CA GLU A 94 11.14 4.63 -8.15
C GLU A 94 12.07 5.83 -8.38
N LYS A 95 11.83 6.98 -7.73
CA LYS A 95 12.74 8.15 -7.76
C LYS A 95 14.16 7.84 -7.27
N PHE A 96 14.32 6.82 -6.43
CA PHE A 96 15.61 6.35 -5.94
C PHE A 96 16.12 5.12 -6.68
N ASN A 97 15.50 4.78 -7.82
CA ASN A 97 15.83 3.60 -8.62
C ASN A 97 15.68 2.30 -7.80
N ILE A 98 14.68 2.27 -6.90
CA ILE A 98 14.35 1.12 -6.06
C ILE A 98 13.02 0.55 -6.54
N TYR A 99 13.06 -0.68 -7.02
CA TYR A 99 11.86 -1.44 -7.34
C TYR A 99 11.20 -1.95 -6.05
N ILE A 100 9.88 -1.78 -5.96
CA ILE A 100 9.04 -2.44 -4.96
C ILE A 100 8.06 -3.38 -5.66
N PRO A 101 7.85 -4.62 -5.16
CA PRO A 101 6.94 -5.57 -5.77
C PRO A 101 5.46 -5.27 -5.47
N GLY A 102 5.10 -3.98 -5.52
CA GLY A 102 3.79 -3.47 -5.13
C GLY A 102 3.56 -3.48 -3.61
N ILE A 103 2.40 -2.98 -3.21
CA ILE A 103 1.98 -2.95 -1.80
C ILE A 103 1.39 -4.30 -1.40
N CYS A 104 0.69 -4.92 -2.33
CA CYS A 104 0.18 -6.28 -2.24
C CYS A 104 1.00 -7.17 -3.18
N GLY A 105 1.60 -8.22 -2.64
CA GLY A 105 2.33 -9.23 -3.40
C GLY A 105 1.99 -10.63 -2.93
N ALA A 106 2.24 -11.62 -3.79
CA ALA A 106 1.99 -13.03 -3.51
C ALA A 106 3.28 -13.83 -3.43
N HIS A 107 3.31 -14.76 -2.49
CA HIS A 107 4.22 -15.90 -2.48
C HIS A 107 3.43 -17.13 -2.93
N ILE A 108 3.92 -17.85 -3.93
CA ILE A 108 3.27 -19.02 -4.51
C ILE A 108 4.26 -20.18 -4.44
N SER A 109 3.94 -21.17 -3.62
CA SER A 109 4.75 -22.38 -3.50
C SER A 109 4.28 -23.53 -4.42
N ARG A 110 3.00 -23.54 -4.80
CA ARG A 110 2.33 -24.52 -5.67
C ARG A 110 1.10 -23.88 -6.33
N GLY A 111 0.65 -24.44 -7.47
CA GLY A 111 -0.60 -24.01 -8.12
C GLY A 111 -0.53 -22.63 -8.77
N GLU A 112 0.61 -22.27 -9.36
CA GLU A 112 0.84 -20.95 -9.94
C GLU A 112 -0.14 -20.61 -11.07
N GLU A 113 -0.40 -21.55 -11.98
CA GLU A 113 -1.32 -21.34 -13.10
C GLU A 113 -2.75 -21.08 -12.62
N ASP A 114 -3.25 -21.91 -11.68
CA ASP A 114 -4.59 -21.75 -11.09
C ASP A 114 -4.72 -20.42 -10.35
N PHE A 115 -3.69 -20.04 -9.58
CA PHE A 115 -3.67 -18.75 -8.88
C PHE A 115 -3.76 -17.60 -9.87
N ILE A 116 -2.93 -17.59 -10.91
CA ILE A 116 -2.91 -16.51 -11.91
C ILE A 116 -4.27 -16.42 -12.61
N SER A 117 -4.86 -17.55 -12.99
CA SER A 117 -6.15 -17.61 -13.68
C SER A 117 -7.26 -17.00 -12.82
N ILE A 118 -7.42 -17.47 -11.57
CA ILE A 118 -8.50 -17.03 -10.68
C ILE A 118 -8.30 -15.57 -10.25
N TYR A 119 -7.05 -15.17 -9.99
CA TYR A 119 -6.77 -13.78 -9.62
C TYR A 119 -7.05 -12.83 -10.79
N GLN A 120 -6.75 -13.25 -12.03
CA GLN A 120 -7.04 -12.46 -13.23
C GLN A 120 -8.54 -12.33 -13.44
N GLU A 121 -9.31 -13.40 -13.27
CA GLU A 121 -10.78 -13.34 -13.32
C GLU A 121 -11.34 -12.31 -12.33
N GLY A 122 -10.82 -12.26 -11.10
CA GLY A 122 -11.19 -11.24 -10.13
C GLY A 122 -10.85 -9.81 -10.56
N ILE A 123 -9.70 -9.60 -11.22
CA ILE A 123 -9.34 -8.30 -11.80
C ILE A 123 -10.32 -7.92 -12.92
N ASP A 124 -10.63 -8.88 -13.80
CA ASP A 124 -11.49 -8.66 -14.96
C ASP A 124 -12.91 -8.27 -14.51
N LEU A 125 -13.44 -8.90 -13.47
CA LEU A 125 -14.72 -8.52 -12.85
C LEU A 125 -14.74 -7.06 -12.37
N PHE A 126 -13.66 -6.61 -11.72
CA PHE A 126 -13.54 -5.21 -11.30
C PHE A 126 -13.38 -4.22 -12.47
N ILE A 127 -12.85 -4.67 -13.62
CA ILE A 127 -12.73 -3.83 -14.82
C ILE A 127 -14.07 -3.73 -15.54
N GLU A 128 -14.79 -4.85 -15.68
CA GLU A 128 -16.04 -4.93 -16.42
C GLU A 128 -17.22 -4.38 -15.63
N ASN A 129 -17.34 -4.73 -14.35
CA ASN A 129 -18.47 -4.40 -13.49
C ASN A 129 -18.00 -3.90 -12.11
N PRO A 130 -17.34 -2.73 -12.03
CA PRO A 130 -16.70 -2.24 -10.81
C PRO A 130 -17.69 -2.04 -9.64
N GLU A 131 -18.89 -1.52 -9.90
CA GLU A 131 -19.90 -1.26 -8.87
C GLU A 131 -20.46 -2.56 -8.27
N GLU A 132 -20.95 -3.46 -9.12
CA GLU A 132 -21.52 -4.75 -8.71
C GLU A 132 -20.47 -5.63 -8.02
N THR A 133 -19.24 -5.66 -8.55
CA THR A 133 -18.15 -6.42 -7.93
C THR A 133 -17.76 -5.85 -6.57
N ALA A 134 -17.73 -4.53 -6.41
CA ALA A 134 -17.45 -3.90 -5.12
C ALA A 134 -18.56 -4.12 -4.09
N GLU A 135 -19.84 -4.12 -4.51
CA GLU A 135 -20.98 -4.48 -3.67
C GLU A 135 -20.90 -5.94 -3.22
N TYR A 136 -20.67 -6.87 -4.16
CA TYR A 136 -20.47 -8.28 -3.84
C TYR A 136 -19.34 -8.48 -2.82
N VAL A 137 -18.20 -7.82 -3.01
CA VAL A 137 -17.06 -7.92 -2.08
C VAL A 137 -17.40 -7.32 -0.71
N SER A 138 -18.10 -6.19 -0.66
CA SER A 138 -18.56 -5.56 0.59
C SER A 138 -19.52 -6.46 1.37
N ASP A 139 -20.40 -7.17 0.69
CA ASP A 139 -21.45 -7.98 1.32
C ASP A 139 -20.99 -9.38 1.71
N ASN A 140 -20.02 -9.94 1.00
CA ASN A 140 -19.62 -11.33 1.16
C ASN A 140 -18.28 -11.52 1.88
N LEU A 141 -17.43 -10.48 1.95
CA LEU A 141 -16.16 -10.58 2.67
C LEU A 141 -16.25 -9.90 4.04
N PRO A 142 -15.53 -10.40 5.06
CA PRO A 142 -15.50 -9.80 6.40
C PRO A 142 -14.63 -8.54 6.43
N ILE A 143 -14.95 -7.56 5.58
CA ILE A 143 -14.22 -6.30 5.43
C ILE A 143 -15.07 -5.14 5.95
N PHE A 144 -14.47 -4.31 6.82
CA PHE A 144 -15.14 -3.13 7.40
C PHE A 144 -15.06 -1.91 6.47
N ARG A 145 -15.37 -2.09 5.18
CA ARG A 145 -15.31 -1.06 4.14
C ARG A 145 -16.50 -1.20 3.21
N GLY A 146 -17.24 -0.12 2.99
CA GLY A 146 -18.38 -0.12 2.07
C GLY A 146 -17.93 -0.18 0.61
N SER A 147 -18.84 -0.63 -0.26
CA SER A 147 -18.66 -0.79 -1.71
C SER A 147 -17.99 0.40 -2.38
N ILE A 148 -18.43 1.64 -2.11
CA ILE A 148 -17.83 2.86 -2.70
C ILE A 148 -16.33 2.99 -2.41
N PHE A 149 -15.89 2.62 -1.20
CA PHE A 149 -14.47 2.67 -0.86
C PHE A 149 -13.68 1.64 -1.67
N ILE A 150 -14.22 0.43 -1.80
CA ILE A 150 -13.60 -0.68 -2.52
C ILE A 150 -13.52 -0.35 -4.00
N GLN A 151 -14.62 0.08 -4.61
CA GLN A 151 -14.69 0.51 -6.00
C GLN A 151 -13.59 1.53 -6.32
N LYS A 152 -13.55 2.64 -5.56
CA LYS A 152 -12.55 3.69 -5.77
C LYS A 152 -11.12 3.19 -5.60
N LEU A 153 -10.87 2.30 -4.63
CA LEU A 153 -9.55 1.71 -4.42
C LEU A 153 -9.11 0.94 -5.67
N MET A 154 -10.00 0.09 -6.19
CA MET A 154 -9.74 -0.75 -7.35
C MET A 154 -9.55 0.09 -8.63
N GLU A 155 -10.43 1.06 -8.89
CA GLU A 155 -10.35 1.94 -10.08
C GLU A 155 -9.09 2.83 -10.10
N ARG A 156 -8.62 3.28 -8.94
CA ARG A 156 -7.49 4.21 -8.83
C ARG A 156 -6.15 3.50 -8.67
N SER A 157 -6.17 2.20 -8.40
CA SER A 157 -4.97 1.37 -8.31
C SER A 157 -4.64 0.75 -9.65
N ILE A 158 -3.40 0.29 -9.79
CA ILE A 158 -3.03 -0.58 -10.91
C ILE A 158 -3.20 -2.01 -10.43
N LEU A 159 -4.23 -2.68 -10.94
CA LEU A 159 -4.53 -4.09 -10.71
C LEU A 159 -3.86 -4.91 -11.81
N LYS A 160 -2.79 -5.63 -11.47
CA LYS A 160 -2.09 -6.45 -12.45
C LYS A 160 -1.26 -7.51 -11.77
N ILE A 161 -1.26 -8.71 -12.35
CA ILE A 161 -0.37 -9.80 -11.96
C ILE A 161 0.93 -9.65 -12.72
N GLU A 162 1.99 -9.21 -12.05
CA GLU A 162 3.32 -9.06 -12.64
C GLU A 162 4.34 -9.87 -11.86
N LYS A 163 5.17 -10.67 -12.55
CA LYS A 163 6.32 -11.33 -11.91
C LYS A 163 7.19 -10.28 -11.22
N ALA A 164 7.52 -10.53 -9.97
CA ALA A 164 8.38 -9.66 -9.21
C ALA A 164 9.77 -9.60 -9.85
N LYS A 165 10.31 -8.38 -9.95
CA LYS A 165 11.72 -8.16 -10.32
C LYS A 165 12.59 -8.22 -9.06
N ASP A 166 13.90 -8.06 -9.22
CA ASP A 166 14.81 -7.95 -8.08
C ASP A 166 14.41 -6.78 -7.16
N TYR A 167 14.02 -7.11 -5.93
CA TYR A 167 13.65 -6.18 -4.86
C TYR A 167 14.63 -6.24 -3.69
N SER A 168 15.85 -6.77 -3.88
CA SER A 168 16.83 -6.96 -2.80
C SER A 168 17.18 -5.66 -2.06
N LYS A 169 17.37 -4.56 -2.79
CA LYS A 169 17.61 -3.23 -2.20
C LYS A 169 16.46 -2.78 -1.30
N PHE A 170 15.24 -3.00 -1.77
CA PHE A 170 14.05 -2.67 -1.00
C PHE A 170 13.95 -3.53 0.26
N LYS A 171 14.15 -4.85 0.14
CA LYS A 171 14.21 -5.78 1.29
C LYS A 171 15.24 -5.32 2.33
N GLU A 172 16.46 -4.98 1.91
CA GLU A 172 17.51 -4.50 2.81
C GLU A 172 17.09 -3.24 3.58
N ILE A 173 16.54 -2.24 2.89
CA ILE A 173 16.09 -0.99 3.52
C ILE A 173 15.00 -1.27 4.55
N ILE A 174 14.00 -2.08 4.19
CA ILE A 174 12.89 -2.42 5.09
C ILE A 174 13.38 -3.18 6.32
N MET A 175 14.26 -4.17 6.15
CA MET A 175 14.82 -4.93 7.27
C MET A 175 15.64 -4.03 8.21
N ASN A 176 16.43 -3.11 7.66
CA ASN A 176 17.17 -2.12 8.45
C ASN A 176 16.23 -1.22 9.27
N ILE A 177 15.14 -0.74 8.67
CA ILE A 177 14.13 0.05 9.37
C ILE A 177 13.44 -0.78 10.45
N TYR A 178 13.05 -2.02 10.13
CA TYR A 178 12.37 -2.93 11.04
C TYR A 178 13.21 -3.22 12.29
N HIS A 179 14.50 -3.56 12.14
CA HIS A 179 15.39 -3.84 13.27
C HIS A 179 15.66 -2.64 14.17
N GLN A 180 15.61 -1.41 13.64
CA GLN A 180 15.69 -0.18 14.45
C GLN A 180 14.39 0.11 15.24
N SER A 181 13.33 -0.65 14.97
CA SER A 181 12.00 -0.45 15.57
C SER A 181 11.69 -1.44 16.69
N LEU A 182 12.50 -2.50 16.81
CA LEU A 182 12.50 -3.46 17.90
C LEU A 182 13.23 -2.87 19.11
#